data_AF-A0A9D6YKJ2-F1
#
_entry.id   AF-A0A9D6YKJ2-F1
#
_cell.length_a   1.000
_cell.length_b   1.000
_cell.length_c   1.000
_cell.angle_alpha   90.00
_cell.angle_beta   90.00
_cell.angle_gamma   90.00
#
_symmetry.space_group_name_H-M   'P 1'
#
loop_
_entity.id
_entity.type
_entity.pdbx_description
1 polymer ?
#
loop_
_entity_poly.entity_id
_entity_poly.type
_entity_poly.pdbx_seq_one_letter_code
_entity_poly.pdbx_strand_id
1 'polypeptide(L)'
;MDFFKRHFFVSLFAVLGLVAVAYIGAQAASLQVFFGVVVPYLAVLIFVEGLIYRLLQWARSPVPFRIPTTAGQNRTLPWIQRDLGDKLDNPDTFKHLVGRMALEVLAFRSLFRNLRTELRKDPDNPEGDRLIHWSYKWLWLGAIAFHYAFLVIILRHLRFF
;
A
#
# COMPACT_ATOMS: atom_id res chain seq x y z
N MET A 1 8.41 31.18 -21.92
CA MET A 1 7.92 30.86 -20.56
C MET A 1 8.75 29.71 -20.02
N ASP A 2 9.24 29.79 -18.79
CA ASP A 2 9.99 28.69 -18.15
C ASP A 2 9.19 27.38 -18.20
N PHE A 3 9.90 26.25 -18.35
CA PHE A 3 9.33 24.90 -18.37
C PHE A 3 8.33 24.71 -17.22
N PHE A 4 8.73 25.07 -16.00
CA PHE A 4 7.90 24.97 -14.81
C PHE A 4 6.62 25.81 -14.90
N LYS A 5 6.74 27.08 -15.30
CA LYS A 5 5.61 28.01 -15.44
C LYS A 5 4.61 27.48 -16.46
N ARG A 6 5.07 26.99 -17.61
CA ARG A 6 4.18 26.46 -18.65
C ARG A 6 3.35 25.26 -18.15
N HIS A 7 3.98 24.26 -17.55
CA HIS A 7 3.27 23.05 -17.08
C HIS A 7 2.30 23.37 -15.94
N PHE A 8 2.70 24.26 -15.03
CA PHE A 8 1.84 24.74 -13.96
C PHE A 8 0.61 25.47 -14.51
N PHE A 9 0.80 26.51 -15.34
CA PHE A 9 -0.31 27.32 -15.84
C PHE A 9 -1.23 26.53 -16.78
N VAL A 10 -0.70 25.67 -17.65
CA VAL A 10 -1.52 24.84 -18.55
C VAL A 10 -2.44 23.92 -17.74
N SER A 11 -1.91 23.23 -16.73
CA SER A 11 -2.70 22.34 -15.88
C SER A 11 -3.75 23.13 -15.07
N LEU A 12 -3.36 24.28 -14.51
CA LEU A 12 -4.28 25.13 -13.76
C LEU A 12 -5.44 25.63 -14.62
N PHE A 13 -5.15 26.17 -15.81
CA PHE A 13 -6.20 26.64 -16.72
C PHE A 13 -7.07 25.52 -17.25
N ALA A 14 -6.51 24.32 -17.48
CA ALA A 14 -7.30 23.15 -17.85
C ALA A 14 -8.31 22.77 -16.75
N VAL A 15 -7.89 22.73 -15.48
CA VAL A 15 -8.78 22.45 -14.35
C VAL A 15 -9.84 23.54 -14.19
N LEU A 16 -9.45 24.82 -14.23
CA LEU A 16 -10.40 25.94 -14.16
C LEU A 16 -11.42 25.91 -15.31
N GLY A 17 -10.98 25.55 -16.52
CA GLY A 17 -11.85 25.38 -17.67
C GLY A 17 -12.88 24.27 -17.47
N LEU A 18 -12.46 23.10 -16.98
CA LEU A 18 -13.36 21.99 -16.67
C LEU A 18 -14.40 22.36 -15.60
N VAL A 19 -13.98 23.07 -14.54
CA VAL A 19 -14.87 23.57 -13.49
C VAL A 19 -15.89 24.56 -14.06
N ALA A 20 -15.46 25.50 -14.90
CA ALA A 20 -16.35 26.47 -15.53
C ALA A 20 -17.39 25.79 -16.44
N VAL A 21 -16.97 24.79 -17.24
CA VAL A 21 -17.88 24.00 -18.08
C VAL A 21 -18.94 23.30 -17.24
N ALA A 22 -18.53 22.62 -16.16
CA ALA A 22 -19.47 21.93 -15.28
C ALA A 22 -20.43 22.91 -14.58
N TYR A 23 -19.92 24.05 -14.11
CA TYR A 23 -20.74 25.07 -13.42
C TYR A 23 -21.76 25.72 -14.36
N ILE A 24 -21.33 26.16 -15.54
CA ILE A 24 -22.22 26.76 -16.54
C ILE A 24 -23.22 25.72 -17.04
N GLY A 25 -22.78 24.49 -17.33
CA GLY A 25 -23.68 23.41 -17.75
C GLY A 25 -24.76 23.09 -16.71
N ALA A 26 -24.41 23.11 -15.42
CA ALA A 26 -25.36 22.88 -14.34
C ALA A 26 -26.37 24.04 -14.15
N GLN A 27 -25.94 25.29 -14.29
CA GLN A 27 -26.84 26.44 -14.12
C GLN A 27 -27.65 26.78 -15.39
N ALA A 28 -27.01 26.85 -16.55
CA ALA A 28 -27.63 27.36 -17.77
C ALA A 28 -28.42 26.29 -18.54
N ALA A 29 -28.01 25.02 -18.46
CA ALA A 29 -28.61 23.92 -19.22
C ALA A 29 -29.34 22.91 -18.34
N SER A 30 -29.51 23.17 -17.05
CA SER A 30 -30.12 22.25 -16.07
C SER A 30 -29.47 20.85 -16.01
N LEU A 31 -28.21 20.71 -16.43
CA LEU A 31 -27.47 19.44 -16.47
C LEU A 31 -26.94 18.96 -15.11
N GLN A 32 -27.64 19.33 -14.03
CA GLN A 32 -27.22 19.06 -12.66
C GLN A 32 -27.14 17.55 -12.38
N VAL A 33 -28.10 16.78 -12.90
CA VAL A 33 -28.09 15.32 -12.79
C VAL A 33 -26.90 14.73 -13.55
N PHE A 34 -26.59 15.25 -14.74
CA PHE A 34 -25.49 14.73 -15.55
C PHE A 34 -24.14 14.93 -14.86
N PHE A 35 -23.80 16.16 -14.47
CA PHE A 35 -22.51 16.47 -13.84
C PHE A 35 -22.42 16.07 -12.37
N GLY A 36 -23.54 16.10 -11.63
CA GLY A 36 -23.57 15.78 -10.20
C GLY A 36 -23.79 14.31 -9.87
N VAL A 37 -24.35 13.53 -10.80
CA VAL A 37 -24.68 12.10 -10.57
C VAL A 37 -23.99 11.24 -11.63
N VAL A 38 -24.33 11.41 -12.90
CA VAL A 38 -23.90 10.48 -13.97
C VAL A 38 -22.37 10.45 -14.11
N VAL A 39 -21.74 11.61 -14.26
CA VAL A 39 -20.28 11.70 -14.45
C VAL A 39 -19.50 11.10 -13.26
N PRO A 40 -19.80 11.45 -11.99
CA PRO A 40 -19.15 10.84 -10.83
C PRO A 40 -19.29 9.31 -10.77
N TYR A 41 -20.51 8.78 -10.97
CA TYR A 41 -20.73 7.32 -10.92
C TYR A 41 -20.01 6.60 -12.06
N LEU A 42 -20.02 7.16 -13.28
CA LEU A 42 -19.25 6.61 -14.40
C LEU A 42 -17.74 6.65 -14.13
N ALA A 43 -17.23 7.73 -13.54
CA ALA A 43 -15.82 7.84 -13.19
C ALA A 43 -15.40 6.75 -12.19
N VAL A 44 -16.21 6.51 -11.15
CA VAL A 44 -15.96 5.42 -10.18
C VAL A 44 -16.03 4.06 -10.86
N LEU A 45 -17.04 3.82 -11.71
CA LEU A 45 -17.19 2.55 -12.44
C LEU A 45 -15.95 2.26 -13.30
N ILE A 46 -15.57 3.21 -14.16
CA ILE A 46 -14.39 3.09 -15.04
C ILE A 46 -13.11 2.88 -14.22
N PHE A 47 -12.96 3.59 -13.10
CA PHE A 47 -11.82 3.42 -12.21
C PHE A 47 -11.75 2.00 -11.63
N VAL A 48 -12.86 1.48 -11.09
CA VAL A 48 -12.92 0.15 -10.49
C VAL A 48 -12.69 -0.94 -11.53
N GLU A 49 -13.33 -0.84 -12.70
CA GLU A 49 -13.11 -1.78 -13.81
C GLU A 49 -11.67 -1.74 -14.31
N GLY A 50 -11.10 -0.54 -14.48
CA GLY A 50 -9.70 -0.36 -14.88
C GLY A 50 -8.72 -0.94 -13.85
N LEU A 51 -9.00 -0.77 -12.56
CA LEU A 51 -8.22 -1.37 -11.47
C LEU A 51 -8.28 -2.90 -11.52
N ILE A 52 -9.47 -3.47 -11.65
CA ILE A 52 -9.68 -4.93 -11.79
C ILE A 52 -8.94 -5.46 -13.02
N TYR A 53 -9.08 -4.78 -14.17
CA TYR A 53 -8.38 -5.15 -15.40
C TYR A 53 -6.85 -5.19 -15.21
N ARG A 54 -6.28 -4.15 -14.59
CA ARG A 54 -4.84 -4.10 -14.27
C ARG A 54 -4.42 -5.21 -13.31
N LEU A 55 -5.21 -5.51 -12.28
CA LEU A 55 -4.95 -6.60 -11.35
C LEU A 55 -4.95 -7.96 -12.06
N LEU A 56 -5.94 -8.22 -12.92
CA LEU A 56 -6.02 -9.45 -13.70
C LEU A 56 -4.86 -9.57 -14.69
N GLN A 57 -4.50 -8.46 -15.36
CA GLN A 57 -3.36 -8.42 -16.26
C GLN A 57 -2.06 -8.76 -15.51
N TRP A 58 -1.84 -8.15 -14.34
CA TRP A 58 -0.67 -8.45 -13.50
C TRP A 58 -0.67 -9.89 -12.98
N ALA A 59 -1.82 -10.40 -12.51
CA ALA A 59 -1.94 -11.76 -12.02
C ALA A 59 -1.69 -12.84 -13.09
N ARG A 60 -1.96 -12.52 -14.37
CA ARG A 60 -1.68 -13.40 -15.52
C ARG A 60 -0.23 -13.32 -16.00
N SER A 61 0.53 -12.32 -15.59
CA SER A 61 1.94 -12.21 -15.97
C SER A 61 2.73 -13.40 -15.39
N PRO A 62 3.41 -14.20 -16.22
CA PRO A 62 4.18 -15.32 -15.74
C PRO A 62 5.31 -14.81 -14.85
N VAL A 63 5.37 -15.30 -13.61
CA VAL A 63 6.49 -15.05 -12.70
C VAL A 63 7.48 -16.21 -12.88
N PRO A 64 8.62 -16.01 -13.56
CA PRO A 64 9.49 -17.10 -14.03
C PRO A 64 10.03 -17.97 -12.89
N PHE A 65 10.12 -17.44 -11.66
CA PHE A 65 10.41 -18.22 -10.46
C PHE A 65 9.55 -17.75 -9.29
N ARG A 66 8.79 -18.65 -8.68
CA ARG A 66 8.14 -18.38 -7.39
C ARG A 66 9.22 -18.44 -6.31
N ILE A 67 9.80 -17.28 -5.99
CA ILE A 67 10.69 -17.13 -4.83
C ILE A 67 9.82 -16.55 -3.70
N PRO A 68 9.16 -17.39 -2.88
CA PRO A 68 8.43 -16.87 -1.73
C PRO A 68 9.42 -16.17 -0.81
N THR A 69 9.04 -15.01 -0.29
CA THR A 69 9.83 -14.33 0.73
C THR A 69 9.73 -15.12 2.03
N THR A 70 10.67 -16.03 2.23
CA THR A 70 10.79 -16.86 3.43
C THR A 70 11.57 -16.09 4.49
N ALA A 71 10.99 -15.94 5.67
CA ALA A 71 11.71 -15.53 6.88
C ALA A 71 11.51 -16.61 7.95
N GLY A 72 12.44 -16.76 8.90
CA GLY A 72 12.34 -17.80 9.93
C GLY A 72 12.52 -19.23 9.41
N GLN A 73 12.24 -20.22 10.26
CA GLN A 73 12.51 -21.62 9.97
C GLN A 73 11.52 -22.21 8.95
N ASN A 74 12.05 -22.74 7.83
CA ASN A 74 11.27 -23.50 6.86
C ASN A 74 10.85 -24.87 7.42
N ARG A 75 9.75 -25.42 6.91
CA ARG A 75 9.37 -26.81 7.21
C ARG A 75 10.33 -27.76 6.53
N THR A 76 11.07 -28.52 7.33
CA THR A 76 11.98 -29.56 6.88
C THR A 76 11.42 -30.94 7.23
N LEU A 77 11.75 -31.49 8.40
CA LEU A 77 11.38 -32.83 8.84
C LEU A 77 10.21 -32.77 9.84
N PRO A 78 9.28 -33.75 9.87
CA PRO A 78 8.09 -33.71 10.72
C PRO A 78 8.33 -33.56 12.23
N TRP A 79 9.51 -33.98 12.70
CA TRP A 79 9.90 -33.91 14.12
C TRP A 79 10.64 -32.63 14.50
N ILE A 80 11.07 -31.82 13.53
CA ILE A 80 11.67 -30.52 13.81
C ILE A 80 10.53 -29.55 14.11
N GLN A 81 10.44 -29.15 15.38
CA GLN A 81 9.39 -28.28 15.86
C GLN A 81 9.54 -26.88 15.28
N ARG A 82 8.39 -26.25 15.02
CA ARG A 82 8.27 -24.88 14.53
C ARG A 82 7.32 -24.14 15.44
N ASP A 83 7.75 -22.98 15.90
CA ASP A 83 6.89 -22.11 16.69
C ASP A 83 5.84 -21.41 15.80
N LEU A 84 5.01 -20.55 16.39
CA LEU A 84 4.01 -19.79 15.64
C LEU A 84 4.67 -18.71 14.76
N GLY A 85 5.78 -18.13 15.21
CA GLY A 85 6.54 -17.12 14.47
C GLY A 85 7.05 -17.67 13.15
N ASP A 86 7.74 -18.81 13.19
CA ASP A 86 8.23 -19.56 12.05
C ASP A 86 7.12 -19.95 11.09
N LYS A 87 5.98 -20.42 11.62
CA LYS A 87 4.82 -20.78 10.80
C LYS A 87 4.24 -19.57 10.07
N LEU A 88 4.19 -18.40 10.69
CA LEU A 88 3.71 -17.16 10.06
C LEU A 88 4.79 -16.50 9.17
N ASP A 89 6.06 -16.71 9.47
CA ASP A 89 7.18 -16.12 8.73
C ASP A 89 7.50 -16.92 7.46
N ASN A 90 7.40 -18.25 7.55
CA ASN A 90 7.55 -19.20 6.46
C ASN A 90 6.32 -20.12 6.35
N PRO A 91 5.19 -19.64 5.81
CA PRO A 91 3.95 -20.40 5.82
C PRO A 91 4.02 -21.66 4.94
N ASP A 92 3.73 -22.80 5.55
CA ASP A 92 3.61 -24.11 4.90
C ASP A 92 2.15 -24.51 4.62
N THR A 93 1.18 -23.77 5.15
CA THR A 93 -0.25 -23.98 4.92
C THR A 93 -0.94 -22.68 4.54
N PHE A 94 -2.08 -22.80 3.84
CA PHE A 94 -2.89 -21.64 3.43
C PHE A 94 -3.34 -20.78 4.62
N LYS A 95 -3.66 -21.41 5.77
CA LYS A 95 -4.06 -20.68 6.98
C LYS A 95 -2.94 -19.77 7.50
N HIS A 96 -1.71 -20.30 7.57
CA HIS A 96 -0.55 -19.50 7.98
C HIS A 96 -0.22 -18.40 6.96
N LEU A 97 -0.39 -18.67 5.66
CA LEU A 97 -0.25 -17.66 4.61
C LEU A 97 -1.25 -16.51 4.79
N VAL A 98 -2.52 -16.82 5.00
CA VAL A 98 -3.56 -15.81 5.25
C VAL A 98 -3.23 -15.00 6.50
N GLY A 99 -2.81 -15.67 7.59
CA GLY A 99 -2.37 -15.00 8.82
C GLY A 99 -1.20 -14.04 8.59
N ARG A 100 -0.17 -14.50 7.86
CA ARG A 100 0.98 -13.66 7.44
C ARG A 100 0.50 -12.44 6.68
N MET A 101 -0.32 -12.63 5.64
CA MET A 101 -0.80 -11.53 4.79
C MET A 101 -1.66 -10.55 5.58
N ALA A 102 -2.52 -11.02 6.48
CA ALA A 102 -3.31 -10.15 7.35
C ALA A 102 -2.41 -9.27 8.25
N LEU A 103 -1.34 -9.83 8.82
CA LEU A 103 -0.39 -9.07 9.63
C LEU A 103 0.44 -8.08 8.80
N GLU A 104 0.79 -8.42 7.56
CA GLU A 104 1.50 -7.48 6.67
C GLU A 104 0.60 -6.32 6.21
N VAL A 105 -0.67 -6.60 5.90
CA VAL A 105 -1.61 -5.58 5.39
C VAL A 105 -2.17 -4.69 6.51
N LEU A 106 -2.59 -5.29 7.62
CA LEU A 106 -3.27 -4.56 8.70
C LEU A 106 -2.27 -3.96 9.70
N ALA A 107 -1.21 -4.70 10.00
CA ALA A 107 -0.28 -4.33 11.06
C ALA A 107 1.12 -3.99 10.55
N PHE A 108 1.35 -3.90 9.22
CA PHE A 108 2.68 -3.63 8.62
C PHE A 108 3.82 -4.40 9.30
N ARG A 109 3.58 -5.68 9.63
CA ARG A 109 4.45 -6.45 10.52
C ARG A 109 5.92 -6.46 10.08
N SER A 110 6.19 -6.51 8.78
CA SER A 110 7.55 -6.43 8.23
C SER A 110 8.31 -5.17 8.66
N LEU A 111 7.63 -4.05 8.85
CA LEU A 111 8.22 -2.78 9.28
C LEU A 111 8.64 -2.79 10.76
N PHE A 112 8.03 -3.68 11.55
CA PHE A 112 8.42 -3.92 12.94
C PHE A 112 9.67 -4.79 13.09
N ARG A 113 10.17 -5.39 11.99
CA ARG A 113 11.37 -6.22 11.98
C ARG A 113 12.66 -5.41 11.94
N ASN A 114 13.76 -6.15 12.09
CA ASN A 114 15.16 -5.77 12.00
C ASN A 114 15.58 -5.33 10.58
N LEU A 115 14.98 -4.24 10.09
CA LEU A 115 15.18 -3.72 8.73
C LEU A 115 16.44 -2.87 8.55
N ARG A 116 17.06 -2.40 9.65
CA ARG A 116 18.28 -1.59 9.58
C ARG A 116 19.45 -2.41 10.10
N THR A 117 20.42 -2.65 9.24
CA THR A 117 21.73 -3.23 9.57
C THR A 117 22.76 -2.12 9.74
N GLU A 118 23.45 -2.11 10.87
CA GLU A 118 24.61 -1.26 11.11
C GLU A 118 25.80 -2.15 11.49
N LEU A 119 26.97 -1.84 10.93
CA LEU A 119 28.21 -2.43 11.39
C LEU A 119 28.80 -1.51 12.45
N ARG A 120 28.98 -2.01 13.68
CA ARG A 120 29.60 -1.27 14.78
C ARG A 120 30.81 -2.01 15.29
N LYS A 121 31.84 -1.29 15.71
CA LYS A 121 33.00 -1.89 16.36
C LYS A 121 32.56 -2.69 17.58
N ASP A 122 33.09 -3.90 17.69
CA ASP A 122 32.80 -4.75 18.83
C ASP A 122 33.55 -4.23 20.06
N PRO A 123 32.85 -3.87 21.17
CA PRO A 123 33.50 -3.45 22.41
C PRO A 123 34.41 -4.53 23.00
N ASP A 124 34.10 -5.80 22.74
CA ASP A 124 34.77 -6.98 23.29
C ASP A 124 35.87 -7.50 22.35
N ASN A 125 35.87 -7.07 21.08
CA ASN A 125 36.89 -7.42 20.08
C ASN A 125 37.25 -6.21 19.19
N PRO A 126 38.29 -5.42 19.54
CA PRO A 126 38.62 -4.17 18.85
C PRO A 126 39.04 -4.33 17.38
N GLU A 127 39.45 -5.52 16.97
CA GLU A 127 39.83 -5.85 15.58
C GLU A 127 38.63 -6.31 14.75
N GLY A 128 37.49 -6.56 15.40
CA GLY A 128 36.27 -7.07 14.78
C GLY A 128 35.14 -6.06 14.70
N ASP A 129 34.29 -6.27 13.71
CA ASP A 129 33.07 -5.52 13.50
C ASP A 129 31.84 -6.40 13.83
N ARG A 130 30.92 -5.87 14.63
CA ARG A 130 29.66 -6.51 15.02
C ARG A 130 28.50 -5.99 14.17
N LEU A 131 27.77 -6.91 13.53
CA LEU A 131 26.54 -6.59 12.82
C LEU A 131 25.39 -6.40 13.83
N ILE A 132 24.81 -5.20 13.87
CA ILE A 132 23.68 -4.85 14.74
C ILE A 132 22.46 -4.60 13.87
N HIS A 133 21.33 -5.12 14.32
CA HIS A 133 20.04 -4.92 13.67
C HIS A 133 19.12 -4.02 14.50
N TRP A 134 18.45 -3.07 13.84
CA TRP A 134 17.45 -2.21 14.44
C TRP A 134 16.10 -2.32 13.73
N SER A 135 15.03 -2.11 14.50
CA SER A 135 13.65 -2.05 14.02
C SER A 135 13.17 -0.60 13.87
N TYR A 136 12.44 -0.27 12.81
CA TYR A 136 11.86 1.06 12.59
C TYR A 136 10.52 1.26 13.32
N LYS A 137 10.51 1.13 14.66
CA LYS A 137 9.27 1.19 15.46
C LYS A 137 8.48 2.49 15.29
N TRP A 138 9.18 3.63 15.14
CA TRP A 138 8.54 4.93 14.94
C TRP A 138 7.90 5.07 13.56
N LEU A 139 8.58 4.57 12.53
CA LEU A 139 8.04 4.53 11.18
C LEU A 139 6.81 3.61 11.13
N TRP A 140 6.89 2.46 11.79
CA TRP A 140 5.77 1.53 11.94
C TRP A 140 4.56 2.18 12.61
N LEU A 141 4.78 2.86 13.74
CA LEU A 141 3.71 3.54 14.47
C LEU A 141 3.07 4.66 13.63
N GLY A 142 3.90 5.49 12.99
CA GLY A 142 3.42 6.56 12.11
C GLY A 142 2.64 6.03 10.91
N ALA A 143 3.12 4.95 10.29
CA ALA A 143 2.45 4.29 9.18
C ALA A 143 1.07 3.75 9.61
N ILE A 144 0.98 3.02 10.72
CA ILE A 144 -0.31 2.51 11.23
C ILE A 144 -1.25 3.68 11.54
N ALA A 145 -0.81 4.66 12.33
CA ALA A 145 -1.66 5.78 12.71
C ALA A 145 -2.22 6.53 11.49
N PHE A 146 -1.38 6.79 10.49
CA PHE A 146 -1.79 7.45 9.25
C PHE A 146 -2.82 6.62 8.46
N HIS A 147 -2.57 5.33 8.22
CA HIS A 147 -3.47 4.51 7.41
C HIS A 147 -4.82 4.26 8.09
N TYR A 148 -4.83 4.04 9.41
CA TYR A 148 -6.07 3.87 10.15
C TYR A 148 -6.86 5.19 10.28
N ALA A 149 -6.18 6.32 10.45
CA ALA A 149 -6.85 7.63 10.42
C ALA A 149 -7.52 7.87 9.06
N PHE A 150 -6.81 7.59 7.95
CA PHE A 150 -7.36 7.70 6.61
C PHE A 150 -8.55 6.76 6.39
N LEU A 151 -8.46 5.50 6.84
CA LEU A 151 -9.56 4.54 6.78
C LEU A 151 -10.80 5.06 7.52
N VAL A 152 -10.64 5.55 8.76
CA VAL A 152 -11.74 6.11 9.55
C VAL A 152 -12.38 7.31 8.86
N ILE A 153 -11.57 8.20 8.29
CA ILE A 153 -12.06 9.36 7.53
C ILE A 153 -12.89 8.91 6.33
N ILE A 154 -12.40 7.94 5.54
CA ILE A 154 -13.14 7.40 4.40
C ILE A 154 -14.48 6.80 4.83
N LEU A 155 -14.46 5.92 5.85
CA LEU A 155 -15.68 5.25 6.31
C LEU A 155 -16.74 6.25 6.78
N ARG A 156 -16.31 7.35 7.44
CA ARG A 156 -17.19 8.47 7.79
C ARG A 156 -17.73 9.22 6.56
N HIS A 157 -16.91 9.47 5.55
CA HIS A 157 -17.34 10.18 4.35
C HIS A 157 -18.31 9.36 3.48
N LEU A 158 -18.12 8.04 3.44
CA LEU A 158 -19.02 7.12 2.76
C LEU A 158 -20.35 6.91 3.51
N ARG A 159 -20.57 7.61 4.63
CA ARG A 159 -21.79 7.54 5.46
C ARG A 159 -22.13 6.12 5.92
N PHE A 160 -21.13 5.27 6.14
CA PHE A 160 -21.36 3.98 6.79
C PHE A 160 -21.72 4.14 8.28
N PHE A 161 -21.66 5.36 8.83
CA PHE A 161 -22.10 5.77 10.17
C PHE A 161 -22.60 7.22 10.15
#